data_AF-A0A432H1U5-F1
#
_entry.id   AF-A0A432H1U5-F1
#
_cell.length_a   1.000
_cell.length_b   1.000
_cell.length_c   1.000
_cell.angle_alpha   90.00
_cell.angle_beta   90.00
_cell.angle_gamma   90.00
#
_symmetry.space_group_name_H-M   'P 1'
#
loop_
_entity.id
_entity.type
_entity.pdbx_description
1 polymer ?
#
loop_
_entity_poly.entity_id
_entity_poly.type
_entity_poly.pdbx_seq_one_letter_code
_entity_poly.pdbx_strand_id
1 'polypeptide(L)' 'TYTADMVGRMAPGTGLPASIAALMMNDGYVTVKGVVAPEGCIDPEKFLSEFIKRGARIHQTETVESLLKV' A
#
# COMPACT_ATOMS: atom_id res chain seq x y z
N THR A 1 0.67 -13.83 -6.54
CA THR A 1 1.45 -13.46 -5.34
C THR A 1 1.94 -12.04 -5.53
N TYR A 2 1.60 -11.12 -4.64
CA TYR A 2 2.02 -9.72 -4.75
C TYR A 2 3.38 -9.54 -4.07
N THR A 3 4.39 -9.07 -4.81
CA THR A 3 5.71 -8.78 -4.27
C THR A 3 5.93 -7.27 -4.32
N ALA A 4 5.77 -6.60 -3.18
CA ALA A 4 6.00 -5.15 -3.10
C ALA A 4 7.45 -4.89 -2.68
N ASP A 5 8.31 -4.56 -3.64
CA ASP A 5 9.70 -4.15 -3.37
C ASP A 5 9.81 -2.63 -3.27
N MET A 6 10.35 -2.12 -2.15
CA MET A 6 10.64 -0.70 -1.99
C MET A 6 12.13 -0.41 -2.09
N VAL A 7 12.48 0.61 -2.87
CA VAL A 7 13.83 1.17 -2.90
C VAL A 7 14.14 1.87 -1.57
N GLY A 8 15.06 1.31 -0.79
CA GLY A 8 15.63 1.97 0.40
C GLY A 8 15.61 1.21 1.73
N ARG A 9 15.26 -0.09 1.77
CA ARG A 9 15.36 -1.01 2.94
C ARG A 9 14.93 -0.44 4.31
N MET A 10 13.83 -0.96 4.86
CA MET A 10 13.28 -0.72 6.21
C MET A 10 12.87 0.71 6.56
N ALA A 11 13.75 1.71 6.47
CA ALA A 11 13.42 3.07 6.90
C ALA A 11 12.29 3.74 6.08
N PRO A 12 12.36 3.84 4.74
CA PRO A 12 11.25 4.39 3.95
C PRO A 12 10.05 3.44 3.92
N GLY A 13 10.29 2.12 4.04
CA GLY A 13 9.24 1.09 4.03
C GLY A 13 8.30 1.16 5.21
N THR A 14 8.78 1.65 6.36
CA THR A 14 7.99 1.78 7.58
C THR A 14 7.58 3.22 7.86
N GLY A 15 8.47 4.18 7.61
CA GLY A 15 8.20 5.60 7.88
C GLY A 15 7.15 6.21 6.95
N LEU A 16 7.20 5.88 5.65
CA LEU A 16 6.24 6.43 4.69
C LEU A 16 4.81 5.95 5.00
N PRO A 17 4.52 4.65 5.17
CA PRO A 17 3.17 4.20 5.53
C PRO A 17 2.65 4.84 6.81
N ALA A 18 3.48 4.94 7.84
CA ALA A 18 3.10 5.55 9.11
C ALA A 18 2.72 7.03 8.95
N SER A 19 3.51 7.79 8.19
CA SER A 19 3.21 9.20 7.92
C SER A 19 1.93 9.40 7.10
N ILE A 20 1.69 8.54 6.10
CA ILE A 20 0.48 8.58 5.27
C ILE A 20 -0.74 8.25 6.10
N ALA A 21 -0.69 7.20 6.92
CA ALA A 21 -1.79 6.82 7.80
C ALA A 21 -2.15 7.95 8.77
N ALA A 22 -1.15 8.66 9.33
CA ALA A 22 -1.38 9.81 10.19
C ALA A 22 -2.09 10.96 9.45
N LEU A 23 -1.68 11.27 8.21
CA LEU A 23 -2.33 12.28 7.38
C LEU A 23 -3.77 11.86 7.00
N MET A 24 -3.97 10.61 6.62
CA MET A 24 -5.30 10.08 6.28
C MET A 24 -6.25 10.10 7.49
N MET A 25 -5.72 9.87 8.69
CA MET A 25 -6.50 10.02 9.93
C MET A 25 -6.89 11.48 10.18
N ASN A 26 -5.97 12.42 9.98
CA ASN A 26 -6.25 13.85 10.09
C ASN A 26 -7.31 14.32 9.07
N ASP A 27 -7.24 13.82 7.84
CA ASP A 27 -8.16 14.17 6.74
C ASP A 27 -9.53 13.49 6.87
N GLY A 28 -9.75 12.68 7.92
CA GLY A 28 -11.02 12.03 8.20
C GLY A 28 -11.30 10.76 7.40
N TYR A 29 -10.29 10.20 6.72
CA TYR A 29 -10.43 8.93 6.00
C TYR A 29 -10.47 7.72 6.93
N VAL A 30 -9.96 7.83 8.17
CA VAL A 30 -10.00 6.78 9.19
C VAL A 30 -11.14 7.06 10.17
N THR A 31 -12.28 6.39 9.99
CA THR A 31 -13.49 6.60 10.79
C THR A 31 -13.70 5.54 11.88
N VAL A 32 -13.05 4.38 11.73
CA VAL A 32 -13.15 3.25 12.66
C VAL A 32 -12.34 3.57 13.93
N LYS A 33 -12.97 3.39 15.09
CA LYS A 33 -12.33 3.57 16.40
C LYS A 33 -11.91 2.23 16.99
N GLY A 34 -10.84 2.22 17.78
CA GLY A 34 -10.30 1.03 18.44
C GLY A 34 -8.96 0.59 17.88
N VAL A 35 -8.51 -0.61 18.28
CA VAL A 35 -7.27 -1.21 17.77
C VAL A 35 -7.62 -2.05 16.55
N VAL A 36 -7.29 -1.53 15.36
CA VAL A 36 -7.60 -2.17 14.08
C VAL A 36 -6.36 -2.16 13.19
N ALA A 37 -6.24 -3.20 12.37
CA ALA A 37 -5.23 -3.25 11.33
C ALA A 37 -5.57 -2.23 10.20
N PRO A 38 -4.57 -1.70 9.48
CA PRO A 38 -4.78 -0.70 8.44
C PRO A 38 -5.75 -1.16 7.35
N GLU A 39 -5.79 -2.46 7.03
CA GLU A 39 -6.71 -3.04 6.04
C GLU A 39 -8.18 -2.92 6.46
N GLY A 40 -8.45 -2.75 7.75
CA GLY A 40 -9.80 -2.61 8.29
C GLY A 40 -10.29 -1.16 8.41
N CYS A 41 -9.42 -0.16 8.18
CA CYS A 41 -9.77 1.24 8.43
C CYS A 41 -9.29 2.22 7.35
N ILE A 42 -8.47 1.77 6.40
CA ILE A 42 -7.94 2.58 5.31
C ILE A 42 -8.28 1.92 3.98
N ASP A 43 -8.78 2.73 3.04
CA ASP A 43 -8.99 2.33 1.66
C ASP A 43 -7.64 2.04 0.97
N PRO A 44 -7.41 0.81 0.46
CA PRO A 44 -6.12 0.40 -0.09
C PRO A 44 -5.77 1.17 -1.37
N GLU A 45 -6.75 1.54 -2.21
CA GLU A 45 -6.47 2.28 -3.44
C GLU A 45 -6.00 3.70 -3.12
N LYS A 46 -6.66 4.36 -2.16
CA LYS A 46 -6.24 5.70 -1.72
C LYS A 46 -4.85 5.65 -1.11
N PHE A 47 -4.60 4.70 -0.22
CA PHE A 47 -3.29 4.53 0.39
C PHE A 47 -2.19 4.29 -0.65
N LEU A 48 -2.39 3.35 -1.57
CA LEU A 48 -1.39 3.03 -2.61
C LEU A 48 -1.16 4.23 -3.54
N SER A 49 -2.20 4.99 -3.88
CA SER A 49 -2.05 6.20 -4.69
C SER A 49 -1.17 7.26 -4.01
N GLU A 50 -1.38 7.46 -2.70
CA GLU A 50 -0.62 8.36 -1.85
C GLU A 50 0.81 7.87 -1.60
N PHE A 51 1.00 6.55 -1.61
CA PHE A 51 2.29 5.90 -1.47
C PHE A 51 3.15 6.06 -2.73
N ILE A 52 2.57 5.84 -3.91
CA ILE A 52 3.24 6.00 -5.20
C ILE A 52 3.63 7.48 -5.41
N LYS A 53 2.73 8.42 -5.11
CA LYS A 53 3.02 9.87 -5.19
C LYS A 53 4.25 10.28 -4.37
N ARG A 54 4.50 9.63 -3.24
CA ARG A 54 5.63 9.90 -2.34
C ARG A 54 6.90 9.11 -2.68
N GLY A 55 6.96 8.50 -3.88
CA GLY A 55 8.15 7.88 -4.43
C GLY A 55 8.24 6.38 -4.25
N ALA A 56 7.20 5.71 -3.73
CA ALA A 56 7.14 4.26 -3.73
C ALA A 56 7.01 3.73 -5.17
N ARG A 57 7.82 2.73 -5.50
CA ARG A 57 7.69 1.96 -6.75
C ARG A 57 7.14 0.60 -6.38
N ILE A 58 6.07 0.17 -7.04
CA ILE A 58 5.46 -1.12 -6.80
C ILE A 58 5.68 -1.95 -8.07
N HIS A 59 6.30 -3.11 -7.92
CA HIS A 59 6.53 -4.04 -9.02
C HIS A 59 5.45 -5.13 -8.98
N GLN A 60 4.56 -5.14 -9.96
CA GLN A 60 3.57 -6.19 -10.12
C GLN A 60 4.09 -7.24 -11.09
N THR A 61 4.25 -8.47 -10.63
CA THR A 61 4.57 -9.62 -11.48
C THR A 61 3.33 -10.48 -11.64
N GLU A 62 2.86 -10.60 -12.87
CA GLU A 62 1.75 -11.48 -13.23
C GLU A 62 2.29 -12.70 -13.98
N THR A 63 1.90 -13.89 -13.53
CA THR A 63 2.16 -15.13 -14.28
C THR A 63 1.02 -15.30 -15.27
N VAL A 64 1.31 -15.15 -16.57
CA VAL A 64 0.34 -15.36 -17.64
C VAL A 64 0.43 -16.81 -18.11
N GLU A 65 -0.61 -17.60 -17.88
CA GLU A 65 -0.71 -18.94 -18.46
C GLU A 65 -1.20 -18.84 -19.91
N SER A 66 -0.51 -19.52 -20.84
CA SER A 66 -0.92 -19.55 -22.24
C SER A 66 -2.27 -20.26 -22.36
N LEU A 67 -3.25 -19.57 -22.96
CA LEU A 67 -4.58 -20.13 -23.29
C LEU A 67 -4.53 -21.21 -24.37
N LEU A 68 -3.37 -21.42 -25.00
CA LEU A 68 -3.17 -22.41 -26.05
C LEU A 68 -2.74 -23.74 -25.41
N LYS A 69 -3.73 -24.58 -25.06
CA LYS A 69 -3.53 -26.01 -24.83
C LYS A 69 -3.36 -26.68 -26.20
N VAL A 70 -2.13 -27.05 -26.55
CA VAL A 70 -1.87 -28.06 -27.60
C VAL A 70 -2.10 -29.45 -27.01
#